data_AF-A0A1T4X9X1-F1
#
_entry.id   AF-A0A1T4X9X1-F1
#
_cell.length_a   1.000
_cell.length_b   1.000
_cell.length_c   1.000
_cell.angle_alpha   90.00
_cell.angle_beta   90.00
_cell.angle_gamma   90.00
#
_symmetry.space_group_name_H-M   'P 1'
#
loop_
_entity.id
_entity.type
_entity.pdbx_description
1 polymer ?
#
loop_
_entity_poly.entity_id
_entity_poly.type
_entity_poly.pdbx_seq_one_letter_code
_entity_poly.pdbx_strand_id
1 'polypeptide(L)'
;MITTYDPDGTAAGAAAGLIFTLIFTAFYVLLIAAIYVVSSWFLSKIFVKAGEPAWKAWVPVYNSWVFLELGGQAGWWALVAFVPLVNIASSVFICIAAYNIGLRFGKTGTWVVLYIFVPYVWWGIFAFNRSVWNPQPIAGIFIAPDWARPTGAVLRYIPQARPVYAAPPTGGPQNPTY
;
A
#
# COMPACT_ATOMS: atom_id res chain seq x y z
N MET A 1 46.97 44.75 -22.66
CA MET A 1 45.54 44.56 -22.98
C MET A 1 44.80 44.33 -21.68
N ILE A 2 43.91 45.22 -21.28
CA ILE A 2 42.98 44.99 -20.17
C ILE A 2 41.79 44.25 -20.77
N THR A 3 41.63 42.97 -20.46
CA THR A 3 40.38 42.25 -20.70
C THR A 3 39.31 42.84 -19.79
N THR A 4 38.42 43.64 -20.36
CA THR A 4 37.21 44.13 -19.68
C THR A 4 36.30 42.93 -19.42
N TYR A 5 36.19 42.53 -18.15
CA TYR A 5 35.13 41.61 -17.69
C TYR A 5 33.78 42.25 -18.01
N ASP A 6 32.93 41.54 -18.74
CA ASP A 6 31.58 41.99 -19.10
C ASP A 6 30.58 41.39 -18.10
N PRO A 7 30.24 42.10 -17.00
CA PRO A 7 29.37 41.58 -15.95
C PRO A 7 27.95 41.30 -16.43
N ASP A 8 27.53 41.96 -17.52
CA ASP A 8 26.14 41.96 -17.99
C ASP A 8 25.78 40.60 -18.64
N GLY A 9 26.72 39.97 -19.33
CA GLY A 9 26.56 38.62 -19.88
C GLY A 9 26.42 37.53 -18.82
N THR A 10 27.14 37.65 -17.70
CA THR A 10 27.04 36.73 -16.56
C THR A 10 25.74 36.90 -15.77
N ALA A 11 25.26 38.14 -15.58
CA ALA A 11 24.01 38.41 -14.87
C ALA A 11 22.78 37.94 -15.67
N ALA A 12 22.75 38.18 -16.98
CA ALA A 12 21.67 37.71 -17.85
C ALA A 12 21.61 36.17 -17.93
N GLY A 13 22.76 35.50 -18.02
CA GLY A 13 22.85 34.03 -18.00
C GLY A 13 22.39 33.43 -16.67
N ALA A 14 22.77 34.05 -15.55
CA ALA A 14 22.31 33.62 -14.22
C ALA A 14 20.79 33.80 -14.05
N ALA A 15 20.22 34.92 -14.53
CA ALA A 15 18.78 35.17 -14.48
C ALA A 15 17.99 34.14 -15.32
N ALA A 16 18.45 33.82 -16.53
CA ALA A 16 17.84 32.81 -17.38
C ALA A 16 17.89 31.40 -16.74
N GLY A 17 19.02 31.03 -16.11
CA GLY A 17 19.16 29.76 -15.40
C GLY A 17 18.24 29.64 -14.18
N LEU A 18 18.08 30.72 -13.41
CA LEU A 18 17.15 30.77 -12.28
C LEU A 18 15.69 30.64 -12.74
N ILE A 19 15.28 31.37 -13.78
CA ILE A 19 13.92 31.29 -14.33
C ILE A 19 13.64 29.87 -14.85
N PHE A 20 14.56 29.26 -15.59
CA PHE A 20 14.42 27.89 -16.05
C PHE A 20 14.28 26.90 -14.88
N THR A 21 15.11 27.04 -13.85
CA THR A 21 15.06 26.17 -12.66
C THR A 21 13.73 26.32 -11.93
N LEU A 22 13.21 27.55 -11.79
CA LEU A 22 11.93 27.81 -11.14
C LEU A 22 10.75 27.25 -11.94
N ILE A 23 10.73 27.44 -13.26
CA ILE A 23 9.70 26.87 -14.15
C ILE A 23 9.73 25.35 -14.09
N PHE A 24 10.92 24.76 -14.19
CA PHE A 24 11.10 23.31 -14.11
C PHE A 24 10.64 22.76 -12.76
N THR A 25 11.02 23.42 -11.66
CA THR A 25 10.60 23.04 -10.31
C THR A 25 9.09 23.16 -10.13
N ALA A 26 8.48 24.26 -10.60
CA ALA A 26 7.04 24.46 -10.54
C ALA A 26 6.29 23.38 -11.33
N PHE A 27 6.74 23.10 -12.56
CA PHE A 27 6.18 22.02 -13.38
C PHE A 27 6.30 20.66 -12.70
N TYR A 28 7.46 20.36 -12.10
CA TYR A 28 7.70 19.10 -11.39
C TYR A 28 6.79 18.94 -10.16
N VAL A 29 6.62 20.01 -9.37
CA VAL A 29 5.70 20.00 -8.22
C VAL A 29 4.25 19.78 -8.66
N LEU A 30 3.82 20.45 -9.73
CA LEU A 30 2.47 20.26 -10.29
C LEU A 30 2.25 18.83 -10.79
N LEU A 31 3.26 18.24 -11.44
CA LEU A 31 3.22 16.86 -11.91
C LEU A 31 3.05 15.88 -10.74
N ILE A 32 3.86 16.02 -9.68
CA ILE A 32 3.76 15.16 -8.49
C ILE A 32 2.40 15.31 -7.83
N ALA A 33 1.91 16.54 -7.67
CA ALA A 33 0.60 16.81 -7.08
C ALA A 33 -0.53 16.15 -7.89
N ALA A 34 -0.48 16.24 -9.23
CA ALA A 34 -1.45 15.60 -10.10
C ALA A 34 -1.42 14.06 -9.96
N ILE A 35 -0.23 13.46 -9.98
CA ILE A 35 -0.05 12.01 -9.79
C ILE A 35 -0.59 11.57 -8.43
N TYR A 36 -0.32 12.34 -7.38
CA TYR A 36 -0.80 12.04 -6.02
C TYR A 36 -2.33 12.06 -5.93
N VAL A 37 -2.97 13.08 -6.50
CA VAL A 37 -4.44 13.21 -6.51
C VAL A 37 -5.08 12.04 -7.24
N VAL A 38 -4.56 11.68 -8.42
CA VAL A 38 -5.07 10.55 -9.22
C VAL A 38 -4.88 9.22 -8.46
N SER A 39 -3.71 9.02 -7.88
CA SER A 39 -3.39 7.81 -7.10
C SER A 39 -4.27 7.66 -5.87
N SER A 40 -4.43 8.73 -5.09
CA SER A 40 -5.32 8.76 -3.92
C SER A 40 -6.76 8.49 -4.32
N TRP A 41 -7.21 9.01 -5.46
CA TRP A 41 -8.53 8.72 -5.98
C TRP A 41 -8.71 7.24 -6.36
N PHE A 42 -7.72 6.62 -7.03
CA PHE A 42 -7.76 5.18 -7.31
C PHE A 42 -7.80 4.34 -6.04
N LEU A 43 -6.96 4.67 -5.06
CA LEU A 43 -6.93 3.98 -3.78
C LEU A 43 -8.27 4.12 -3.03
N SER A 44 -8.90 5.29 -3.11
CA SER A 44 -10.23 5.53 -2.53
C SER A 44 -11.29 4.60 -3.10
N LYS A 45 -11.24 4.32 -4.42
CA LYS A 45 -12.13 3.35 -5.07
C LYS A 45 -11.88 1.93 -4.58
N ILE A 46 -10.62 1.55 -4.40
CA ILE A 46 -10.25 0.23 -3.86
C ILE A 46 -10.74 0.09 -2.41
N PHE A 47 -10.58 1.13 -1.59
CA PHE A 47 -11.03 1.12 -0.20
C PHE A 47 -12.54 0.98 -0.08
N VAL A 48 -13.30 1.72 -0.88
CA VAL A 48 -14.77 1.61 -0.91
C VAL A 48 -15.20 0.20 -1.32
N LYS A 49 -14.52 -0.42 -2.30
CA LYS A 49 -14.80 -1.82 -2.70
C LYS A 49 -14.53 -2.81 -1.56
N ALA A 50 -13.52 -2.54 -0.75
CA ALA A 50 -13.18 -3.35 0.40
C ALA A 50 -14.02 -3.05 1.65
N GLY A 51 -14.87 -2.01 1.63
CA GLY A 51 -15.69 -1.59 2.78
C GLY A 51 -15.02 -0.59 3.72
N GLU A 52 -13.89 -0.01 3.33
CA GLU A 52 -13.19 1.04 4.09
C GLU A 52 -13.57 2.46 3.60
N PRO A 53 -13.56 3.48 4.48
CA PRO A 53 -13.89 4.85 4.09
C PRO A 53 -12.93 5.45 3.06
N ALA A 54 -13.49 6.08 2.02
CA ALA A 54 -12.74 6.68 0.91
C ALA A 54 -11.75 7.78 1.35
N TRP A 55 -12.08 8.55 2.40
CA TRP A 55 -11.26 9.67 2.85
C TRP A 55 -9.86 9.22 3.32
N LYS A 56 -9.74 7.97 3.80
CA LYS A 56 -8.48 7.42 4.30
C LYS A 56 -7.39 7.36 3.23
N ALA A 57 -7.79 7.26 1.96
CA ALA A 57 -6.87 7.23 0.83
C ALA A 57 -6.15 8.56 0.57
N TRP A 58 -6.70 9.67 1.04
CA TRP A 58 -6.20 11.02 0.79
C TRP A 58 -5.10 11.47 1.76
N VAL A 59 -4.91 10.73 2.84
CA VAL A 59 -3.92 11.04 3.87
C VAL A 59 -2.68 10.18 3.62
N PRO A 60 -1.48 10.75 3.34
CA PRO A 60 -0.32 10.01 2.85
C PRO A 60 0.15 8.85 3.74
N VAL A 61 0.09 9.02 5.06
CA VAL A 61 0.50 7.96 6.01
C VAL A 61 -0.62 6.92 6.14
N TYR A 62 -1.85 7.41 6.23
CA TYR A 62 -3.00 6.56 6.53
C TYR A 62 -3.43 5.71 5.33
N ASN A 63 -3.20 6.19 4.11
CA ASN A 63 -3.50 5.45 2.90
C ASN A 63 -2.65 4.16 2.84
N SER A 64 -1.37 4.23 3.20
CA SER A 64 -0.45 3.10 3.21
C SER A 64 -0.76 2.17 4.36
N TRP A 65 -1.11 2.74 5.52
CA TRP A 65 -1.57 1.99 6.68
C TRP A 65 -2.77 1.11 6.33
N VAL A 66 -3.83 1.71 5.80
CA VAL A 66 -5.08 0.99 5.45
C VAL A 66 -4.83 0.01 4.30
N PHE A 67 -3.98 0.34 3.34
CA PHE A 67 -3.61 -0.58 2.27
C PHE A 67 -2.92 -1.85 2.79
N LEU A 68 -1.97 -1.71 3.71
CA LEU A 68 -1.34 -2.82 4.40
C LEU A 68 -2.37 -3.66 5.16
N GLU A 69 -3.27 -2.99 5.88
CA GLU A 69 -4.34 -3.63 6.64
C GLU A 69 -5.30 -4.46 5.76
N LEU A 70 -5.67 -3.93 4.60
CA LEU A 70 -6.48 -4.65 3.60
C LEU A 70 -5.76 -5.89 3.05
N GLY A 71 -4.44 -5.79 2.90
CA GLY A 71 -3.57 -6.91 2.56
C GLY A 71 -3.33 -7.89 3.71
N GLY A 72 -3.90 -7.67 4.89
CA GLY A 72 -3.67 -8.50 6.08
C GLY A 72 -2.29 -8.32 6.70
N GLN A 73 -1.59 -7.23 6.39
CA GLN A 73 -0.31 -6.85 6.96
C GLN A 73 -0.47 -5.82 8.07
N ALA A 74 0.56 -5.65 8.90
CA ALA A 74 0.50 -4.72 10.01
C ALA A 74 0.60 -3.27 9.52
N GLY A 75 -0.38 -2.42 9.86
CA GLY A 75 -0.44 -1.04 9.39
C GLY A 75 0.76 -0.17 9.81
N TRP A 76 1.41 -0.51 10.93
CA TRP A 76 2.60 0.21 11.43
C TRP A 76 3.80 0.16 10.47
N TRP A 77 3.85 -0.79 9.53
CA TRP A 77 4.85 -0.78 8.47
C TRP A 77 4.78 0.50 7.62
N ALA A 78 3.63 1.19 7.55
CA ALA A 78 3.52 2.48 6.89
C ALA A 78 4.36 3.57 7.56
N LEU A 79 4.54 3.52 8.89
CA LEU A 79 5.38 4.47 9.62
C LEU A 79 6.87 4.16 9.39
N VAL A 80 7.23 2.88 9.32
CA VAL A 80 8.60 2.43 9.04
C VAL A 80 9.08 2.88 7.66
N ALA A 81 8.17 3.08 6.70
CA ALA A 81 8.50 3.59 5.37
C ALA A 81 9.19 4.96 5.40
N PHE A 82 8.99 5.75 6.47
CA PHE A 82 9.62 7.07 6.65
C PHE A 82 11.03 6.98 7.26
N VAL A 83 11.45 5.82 7.76
CA VAL A 83 12.78 5.60 8.31
C VAL A 83 13.71 5.15 7.19
N PRO A 84 14.75 5.94 6.83
CA PRO A 84 15.72 5.54 5.82
C PRO A 84 16.39 4.20 6.19
N LEU A 85 16.82 3.43 5.19
CA LEU A 85 17.42 2.09 5.31
C LEU A 85 16.44 0.97 5.68
N VAL A 86 15.52 1.21 6.62
CA VAL A 86 14.51 0.22 7.05
C VAL A 86 13.27 0.23 6.14
N ASN A 87 13.10 1.29 5.35
CA ASN A 87 12.03 1.42 4.35
C ASN A 87 11.97 0.27 3.34
N ILE A 88 13.10 -0.41 3.04
CA ILE A 88 13.13 -1.59 2.17
C ILE A 88 12.23 -2.70 2.75
N ALA A 89 12.30 -2.95 4.05
CA ALA A 89 11.45 -3.96 4.70
C ALA A 89 9.96 -3.58 4.55
N SER A 90 9.62 -2.31 4.79
CA SER A 90 8.27 -1.80 4.59
C SER A 90 7.79 -1.98 3.14
N SER A 91 8.64 -1.71 2.14
CA SER A 91 8.32 -1.94 0.72
C SER A 91 7.98 -3.39 0.42
N VAL A 92 8.69 -4.35 1.01
CA VAL A 92 8.38 -5.78 0.88
C VAL A 92 6.99 -6.10 1.44
N PHE A 93 6.65 -5.59 2.63
CA PHE A 93 5.33 -5.80 3.22
C PHE A 93 4.20 -5.14 2.41
N ILE A 94 4.44 -3.98 1.81
CA ILE A 94 3.49 -3.33 0.90
C ILE A 94 3.27 -4.20 -0.35
N CYS A 95 4.32 -4.81 -0.90
CA CYS A 95 4.19 -5.73 -2.05
C CYS A 95 3.40 -7.00 -1.67
N ILE A 96 3.64 -7.54 -0.48
CA ILE A 96 2.86 -8.67 0.06
C ILE A 96 1.38 -8.27 0.23
N ALA A 97 1.12 -7.06 0.72
CA ALA A 97 -0.24 -6.55 0.82
C ALA A 97 -0.91 -6.43 -0.56
N ALA A 98 -0.20 -5.92 -1.56
CA ALA A 98 -0.69 -5.84 -2.94
C ALA A 98 -0.98 -7.24 -3.54
N TYR A 99 -0.11 -8.22 -3.29
CA TYR A 99 -0.32 -9.62 -3.67
C TYR A 99 -1.62 -10.16 -3.06
N ASN A 100 -1.81 -10.00 -1.75
CA ASN A 100 -3.00 -10.47 -1.04
C ASN A 100 -4.27 -9.75 -1.52
N ILE A 101 -4.22 -8.44 -1.75
CA ILE A 101 -5.34 -7.67 -2.33
C ILE A 101 -5.69 -8.22 -3.72
N GLY A 102 -4.67 -8.49 -4.56
CA GLY A 102 -4.85 -9.08 -5.88
C GLY A 102 -5.61 -10.41 -5.84
N LEU A 103 -5.20 -11.31 -4.94
CA LEU A 103 -5.86 -12.59 -4.71
C LEU A 103 -7.32 -12.43 -4.24
N ARG A 104 -7.60 -11.45 -3.36
CA ARG A 104 -8.97 -11.15 -2.88
C ARG A 104 -9.91 -10.67 -3.98
N PHE A 105 -9.37 -10.07 -5.04
CA PHE A 105 -10.12 -9.70 -6.24
C PHE A 105 -10.16 -10.81 -7.31
N GLY A 106 -9.72 -12.03 -6.96
CA GLY A 106 -9.74 -13.20 -7.84
C GLY A 106 -8.69 -13.17 -8.94
N LYS A 107 -7.58 -12.42 -8.77
CA LYS A 107 -6.46 -12.37 -9.71
C LYS A 107 -5.39 -13.37 -9.32
N THR A 108 -4.56 -13.78 -10.29
CA THR A 108 -3.42 -14.67 -10.03
C THR A 108 -2.29 -13.94 -9.31
N GLY A 109 -1.45 -14.68 -8.60
CA GLY A 109 -0.31 -14.12 -7.87
C GLY A 109 0.64 -13.26 -8.71
N THR A 110 0.77 -13.57 -10.00
CA THR A 110 1.60 -12.85 -10.97
C THR A 110 1.24 -11.37 -11.09
N TRP A 111 0.02 -10.96 -10.73
CA TRP A 111 -0.39 -9.57 -10.76
C TRP A 111 0.42 -8.66 -9.83
N VAL A 112 1.09 -9.22 -8.81
CA VAL A 112 2.01 -8.43 -7.97
C VAL A 112 3.22 -7.93 -8.76
N VAL A 113 3.64 -8.64 -9.81
CA VAL A 113 4.75 -8.20 -10.66
C VAL A 113 4.44 -6.85 -11.30
N LEU A 114 3.20 -6.66 -11.76
CA LEU A 114 2.76 -5.38 -12.28
C LEU A 114 2.79 -4.27 -11.22
N TYR A 115 2.48 -4.60 -9.95
CA TYR A 115 2.61 -3.64 -8.85
C TYR A 115 4.06 -3.23 -8.60
N ILE A 116 5.01 -4.17 -8.67
CA ILE A 116 6.44 -3.91 -8.44
C ILE A 116 7.01 -2.97 -9.52
N PHE A 117 6.69 -3.21 -10.80
CA PHE A 117 7.21 -2.39 -11.90
C PHE A 117 6.42 -1.10 -12.12
N VAL A 118 5.08 -1.15 -11.99
CA VAL A 118 4.19 -0.04 -12.35
C VAL A 118 3.02 0.08 -11.35
N PRO A 119 3.28 0.52 -10.09
CA PRO A 119 2.28 0.52 -9.02
C PRO A 119 1.06 1.41 -9.33
N TYR A 120 1.27 2.55 -10.01
CA TYR A 120 0.21 3.49 -10.36
C TYR A 120 -0.81 2.89 -11.36
N VAL A 121 -0.33 2.13 -12.34
CA VAL A 121 -1.20 1.44 -13.31
C VAL A 121 -1.94 0.30 -12.62
N TRP A 122 -1.27 -0.42 -11.72
CA TRP A 122 -1.91 -1.45 -10.91
C TRP A 122 -3.10 -0.88 -10.11
N TRP A 123 -2.91 0.25 -9.41
CA TRP A 123 -4.01 0.91 -8.68
C TRP A 123 -5.15 1.32 -9.61
N GLY A 124 -4.85 1.89 -10.79
CA GLY A 124 -5.87 2.25 -11.78
C GLY A 124 -6.69 1.04 -12.24
N ILE A 125 -6.03 -0.06 -12.58
CA ILE A 125 -6.72 -1.29 -13.03
C ILE A 125 -7.66 -1.79 -11.93
N PHE A 126 -7.20 -1.92 -10.69
CA PHE A 126 -8.02 -2.42 -9.58
C PHE A 126 -9.13 -1.45 -9.16
N ALA A 127 -8.90 -0.14 -9.30
CA ALA A 127 -9.92 0.89 -9.06
C ALA A 127 -11.12 0.74 -10.01
N PHE A 128 -10.89 0.44 -11.29
CA PHE A 128 -11.94 0.31 -12.30
C PHE A 128 -12.37 -1.12 -12.61
N ASN A 129 -11.65 -2.13 -12.14
CA ASN A 129 -12.00 -3.53 -12.40
C ASN A 129 -13.40 -3.86 -11.84
N ARG A 130 -14.17 -4.69 -12.55
CA ARG A 130 -15.47 -5.21 -12.08
C ARG A 130 -15.34 -6.37 -11.07
N SER A 131 -14.12 -6.77 -10.72
CA SER A 131 -13.87 -7.81 -9.71
C SER A 131 -14.52 -7.47 -8.37
N VAL A 132 -15.26 -8.44 -7.83
CA VAL A 132 -15.88 -8.35 -6.51
C VAL A 132 -14.81 -8.62 -5.45
N TRP A 133 -14.85 -7.86 -4.35
CA TRP A 133 -13.96 -8.05 -3.21
C TRP A 133 -14.35 -9.30 -2.41
N ASN A 134 -13.40 -10.21 -2.19
CA ASN A 134 -13.55 -11.30 -1.25
C ASN A 134 -13.05 -10.89 0.15
N PRO A 135 -13.93 -10.77 1.16
CA PRO A 135 -13.53 -10.36 2.50
C PRO A 135 -12.79 -11.46 3.27
N GLN A 136 -12.87 -12.71 2.82
CA GLN A 136 -12.25 -13.85 3.51
C GLN A 136 -10.74 -13.64 3.66
N PRO A 137 -10.16 -13.95 4.83
CA PRO A 137 -8.73 -13.92 5.02
C PRO A 137 -8.08 -14.97 4.13
N ILE A 138 -7.03 -14.58 3.42
CA ILE A 138 -6.19 -15.53 2.69
C ILE A 138 -5.44 -16.35 3.74
N ALA A 139 -5.71 -17.65 3.80
CA ALA A 139 -4.96 -18.57 4.65
C ALA A 139 -3.53 -18.71 4.11
N GLY A 140 -2.51 -18.41 4.92
CA GLY A 140 -1.12 -18.51 4.49
C GLY A 140 -0.10 -17.88 5.44
N ILE A 141 1.18 -18.00 5.07
CA ILE A 141 2.35 -17.54 5.84
C ILE A 141 2.57 -16.02 5.76
N PHE A 142 1.84 -15.35 4.86
CA PHE A 142 1.99 -13.93 4.57
C PHE A 142 0.81 -13.12 5.13
N ILE A 143 0.52 -13.31 6.41
CA ILE A 143 -0.47 -12.53 7.17
C ILE A 143 0.24 -12.05 8.44
N ALA A 144 -0.10 -10.85 8.91
CA ALA A 144 0.47 -10.31 10.13
C ALA A 144 0.15 -11.22 11.34
N PRO A 145 1.10 -11.37 12.29
CA PRO A 145 0.86 -12.05 13.56
C PRO A 145 -0.32 -11.45 14.34
N ASP A 146 -0.91 -12.22 15.24
CA ASP A 146 -2.14 -11.86 15.98
C ASP A 146 -2.06 -10.51 16.71
N TRP A 147 -0.90 -10.18 17.27
CA TRP A 147 -0.63 -8.92 17.96
C TRP A 147 -0.44 -7.72 17.01
N ALA A 148 -0.26 -7.98 15.73
CA ALA A 148 -0.05 -6.99 14.67
C ALA A 148 -1.22 -6.96 13.67
N ARG A 149 -2.32 -7.67 13.98
CA ARG A 149 -3.49 -7.76 13.10
C ARG A 149 -4.16 -6.38 12.94
N PRO A 150 -4.61 -6.04 11.73
CA PRO A 150 -5.29 -4.79 11.44
C PRO A 150 -6.51 -4.47 12.29
N THR A 151 -6.70 -3.19 12.59
CA THR A 151 -7.86 -2.66 13.33
C THR A 151 -9.06 -2.35 12.42
N GLY A 152 -8.84 -2.36 11.09
CA GLY A 152 -9.84 -2.09 10.04
C GLY A 152 -11.05 -3.03 10.04
N ALA A 153 -12.19 -2.51 9.60
CA ALA A 153 -13.51 -3.15 9.70
C ALA A 153 -13.59 -4.48 8.93
N VAL A 154 -12.76 -4.64 7.90
CA VAL A 154 -12.75 -5.82 7.02
C VAL A 154 -12.32 -7.10 7.73
N LEU A 155 -11.52 -7.01 8.81
CA LEU A 155 -11.13 -8.19 9.60
C LEU A 155 -12.05 -8.48 10.78
N ARG A 156 -13.02 -7.60 11.09
CA ARG A 156 -14.06 -7.90 12.09
C ARG A 156 -14.95 -9.07 11.65
N TYR A 157 -14.95 -9.39 10.36
CA TYR A 157 -15.68 -10.51 9.78
C TYR A 157 -14.84 -11.79 9.60
N ILE A 158 -13.60 -11.81 10.10
CA ILE A 158 -12.88 -13.07 10.28
C ILE A 158 -13.48 -13.69 11.54
N PRO A 159 -14.25 -14.80 11.44
CA PRO A 159 -14.38 -15.64 12.61
C PRO A 159 -12.95 -16.01 12.93
N GLN A 160 -12.48 -15.64 14.13
CA GLN A 160 -11.20 -16.07 14.65
C GLN A 160 -11.04 -17.51 14.17
N ALA A 161 -10.08 -17.74 13.26
CA ALA A 161 -9.58 -19.08 13.06
C ALA A 161 -8.89 -19.36 14.38
N ARG A 162 -9.70 -19.71 15.39
CA ARG A 162 -9.27 -20.33 16.60
C ARG A 162 -8.32 -21.41 16.10
N PRO A 163 -7.04 -21.45 16.54
CA PRO A 163 -6.35 -22.70 16.39
C PRO A 163 -7.26 -23.71 17.08
N VAL A 164 -7.75 -24.70 16.34
CA VAL A 164 -8.43 -25.86 16.90
C VAL A 164 -7.35 -26.67 17.62
N TYR A 165 -6.79 -26.10 18.69
CA TYR A 165 -6.36 -26.85 19.85
C TYR A 165 -7.52 -26.90 20.83
N ALA A 166 -8.74 -27.16 20.34
CA ALA A 166 -9.67 -27.89 21.19
C ALA A 166 -8.94 -29.21 21.46
N ALA A 167 -8.55 -29.45 22.71
CA ALA A 167 -8.05 -30.75 23.12
C ALA A 167 -9.00 -31.82 22.56
N PRO A 168 -8.50 -32.98 22.08
CA PRO A 168 -9.37 -34.07 21.68
C PRO A 168 -10.35 -34.31 22.83
N PRO A 169 -11.66 -34.50 22.56
CA PRO A 169 -12.58 -34.89 23.63
C PRO A 169 -12.00 -36.14 24.28
N THR A 170 -11.66 -36.05 25.56
CA THR A 170 -11.27 -37.20 26.39
C THR A 170 -12.50 -38.05 26.61
N GLY A 171 -12.88 -38.78 25.57
CA GLY A 171 -13.95 -39.77 25.52
C GLY A 171 -13.40 -41.02 24.86
N GLY A 172 -12.44 -41.67 25.54
CA GLY A 172 -12.05 -43.03 25.17
C GLY A 172 -13.23 -43.98 25.38
N PRO A 173 -13.33 -45.08 24.62
CA PRO A 173 -14.40 -46.05 24.80
C PRO A 173 -14.34 -46.62 26.22
N GLN A 174 -15.40 -46.43 27.00
CA GLN A 174 -15.59 -47.17 28.25
C GLN A 174 -15.89 -48.61 27.88
N ASN A 175 -14.90 -49.47 28.08
CA ASN A 175 -15.03 -50.91 27.90
C ASN A 175 -15.99 -51.45 28.97
N PRO A 176 -17.08 -52.15 28.63
CA PRO A 176 -17.97 -52.74 29.63
C PRO A 176 -17.26 -53.87 30.35
N THR A 177 -17.01 -53.68 31.64
CA THR A 177 -16.59 -54.74 32.57
C THR A 177 -17.71 -55.75 32.72
N TYR A 178 -17.44 -57.01 32.33
CA TYR A 178 -18.07 -58.19 32.90
C TYR A 178 -17.22 -58.69 34.07
#